data_AF-A0A846QLP4-F1
#
_entry.id   AF-A0A846QLP4-F1
#
_cell.length_a   1.000
_cell.length_b   1.000
_cell.length_c   1.000
_cell.angle_alpha   90.00
_cell.angle_beta   90.00
_cell.angle_gamma   90.00
#
_symmetry.space_group_name_H-M   'P 1'
#
loop_
_entity.id
_entity.type
_entity.pdbx_description
1 polymer ?
#
loop_
_entity_poly.entity_id
_entity_poly.type
_entity_poly.pdbx_seq_one_letter_code
_entity_poly.pdbx_strand_id
1 'polypeptide(L)'
;MEHVTFNETRLGQDGLELDGHRDEAHEVQLADVEFTTNAKYTIGLAVKEIAAHCGMLPHELTRRMRGRMFWQEATEDLMIVFAVPELEADMMIEIPKGHWRFRGADGDASQ
;
A
#
# COMPACT_ATOMS: atom_id res chain seq x y z
N MET A 1 -15.07 -8.13 -9.16
CA MET A 1 -14.59 -7.86 -7.79
C MET A 1 -13.10 -7.65 -7.94
N GLU A 2 -12.63 -6.41 -7.83
CA GLU A 2 -11.20 -6.12 -7.86
C GLU A 2 -10.65 -6.43 -6.46
N HIS A 3 -9.59 -7.23 -6.41
CA HIS A 3 -8.99 -7.74 -5.18
C HIS A 3 -7.74 -6.93 -4.85
N VAL A 4 -7.53 -6.61 -3.58
CA VAL A 4 -6.24 -6.07 -3.08
C VAL A 4 -5.23 -7.21 -3.12
N THR A 5 -4.10 -6.99 -3.79
CA THR A 5 -3.06 -8.02 -3.97
C THR A 5 -1.93 -7.81 -2.95
N PHE A 6 -1.39 -8.93 -2.46
CA PHE A 6 -0.25 -8.97 -1.56
C PHE A 6 0.94 -9.60 -2.27
N ASN A 7 2.07 -8.89 -2.29
CA ASN A 7 3.33 -9.39 -2.84
C ASN A 7 4.43 -9.36 -1.77
N GLU A 8 5.09 -10.52 -1.57
CA GLU A 8 6.33 -10.63 -0.80
C GLU A 8 7.51 -10.37 -1.74
N THR A 9 8.26 -9.29 -1.52
CA THR A 9 9.48 -8.99 -2.27
C THR A 9 10.68 -9.08 -1.34
N ARG A 10 11.50 -10.13 -1.52
CA ARG A 10 12.75 -10.28 -0.78
C ARG A 10 13.79 -9.28 -1.31
N LEU A 11 14.41 -8.55 -0.40
CA LEU A 11 15.48 -7.61 -0.73
C LEU A 11 16.74 -8.37 -1.16
N GLY A 12 17.06 -8.29 -2.45
CA GLY A 12 18.46 -8.18 -2.86
C GLY A 12 19.06 -6.89 -2.30
N GLN A 13 20.39 -6.81 -2.19
CA GLN A 13 21.11 -5.70 -1.52
C GLN A 13 20.93 -4.30 -2.15
N ASP A 14 20.09 -4.17 -3.17
CA ASP A 14 19.76 -2.94 -3.88
C ASP A 14 18.24 -2.71 -3.72
N GLY A 15 17.89 -1.71 -2.91
CA GLY A 15 16.55 -1.58 -2.33
C GLY A 15 15.39 -1.64 -3.33
N LEU A 16 14.40 -2.50 -3.05
CA LEU A 16 13.11 -2.62 -3.75
C LEU A 16 13.22 -2.33 -5.25
N GLU A 17 13.70 -3.33 -6.01
CA GLU A 17 13.35 -3.44 -7.42
C GLU A 17 11.83 -3.65 -7.50
N LEU A 18 11.09 -2.53 -7.51
CA LEU A 18 9.79 -2.46 -8.15
C LEU A 18 10.07 -2.75 -9.62
N ASP A 19 10.05 -4.03 -9.99
CA ASP A 19 10.32 -4.59 -11.32
C ASP A 19 9.89 -3.58 -12.41
N GLY A 20 10.86 -2.85 -12.98
CA GLY A 20 10.66 -1.89 -14.08
C GLY A 20 9.92 -0.56 -13.83
N HIS A 21 9.26 -0.32 -12.69
CA HIS A 21 8.31 0.80 -12.53
C HIS A 21 8.71 1.91 -11.54
N ARG A 22 9.96 1.91 -11.08
CA ARG A 22 10.44 2.88 -10.09
C ARG A 22 10.45 4.34 -10.58
N ASP A 23 10.48 4.56 -11.89
CA ASP A 23 10.53 5.90 -12.50
C ASP A 23 9.16 6.62 -12.47
N GLU A 24 8.06 5.90 -12.28
CA GLU A 24 6.68 6.41 -12.36
C GLU A 24 5.90 6.27 -11.03
N ALA A 25 6.61 5.97 -9.94
CA ALA A 25 6.04 5.81 -8.61
C ALA A 25 6.25 7.09 -7.78
N HIS A 26 5.16 7.81 -7.53
CA HIS A 26 5.16 9.04 -6.73
C HIS A 26 4.96 8.74 -5.26
N GLU A 27 5.87 9.17 -4.39
CA GLU A 27 5.66 9.07 -2.94
C GLU A 27 4.50 9.95 -2.51
N VAL A 28 3.54 9.37 -1.79
CA VAL A 28 2.32 10.04 -1.35
C VAL A 28 2.12 9.85 0.14
N GLN A 29 1.61 10.88 0.83
CA GLN A 29 1.35 10.79 2.26
C GLN A 29 -0.02 10.17 2.51
N LEU A 30 -0.13 9.30 3.52
CA LEU A 30 -1.40 8.73 3.96
C LEU A 30 -2.45 9.80 4.28
N ALA A 31 -2.01 10.97 4.73
CA ALA A 31 -2.88 12.11 5.03
C ALA A 31 -3.57 12.68 3.78
N ASP A 32 -2.96 12.53 2.61
CA ASP A 32 -3.42 13.07 1.33
C ASP A 32 -4.29 12.05 0.55
N VAL A 33 -4.55 10.88 1.14
CA VAL A 33 -5.33 9.82 0.50
C VAL A 33 -6.61 9.54 1.30
N GLU A 34 -7.69 9.27 0.57
CA GLU A 34 -8.95 8.78 1.08
C GLU A 34 -9.27 7.40 0.52
N PHE A 35 -9.51 6.44 1.40
CA PHE A 35 -9.93 5.09 1.04
C PHE A 35 -11.44 4.93 1.12
N THR A 36 -12.00 4.21 0.15
CA THR A 36 -13.40 3.75 0.22
C THR A 36 -13.62 2.84 1.43
N THR A 37 -14.86 2.73 1.90
CA THR A 37 -15.18 1.82 3.03
C THR A 37 -14.78 0.38 2.74
N ASN A 38 -14.97 -0.09 1.50
CA ASN A 38 -14.57 -1.43 1.08
C ASN A 38 -13.05 -1.60 1.13
N ALA A 39 -12.29 -0.61 0.65
CA ALA A 39 -10.83 -0.64 0.71
C ALA A 39 -10.31 -0.70 2.14
N LYS A 40 -10.87 0.11 3.06
CA LYS A 40 -10.52 0.07 4.49
C LYS A 40 -10.77 -1.32 5.09
N TYR A 41 -11.87 -1.96 4.72
CA TYR A 41 -12.20 -3.31 5.17
C TYR A 41 -11.20 -4.34 4.64
N THR A 42 -10.91 -4.32 3.33
CA THR A 42 -9.97 -5.26 2.70
C THR A 42 -8.54 -5.09 3.21
N ILE A 43 -8.06 -3.84 3.35
CA ILE A 43 -6.77 -3.54 3.97
C ILE A 43 -6.75 -4.07 5.40
N GLY A 44 -7.82 -3.84 6.17
CA GLY A 44 -7.94 -4.36 7.54
C GLY A 44 -7.92 -5.89 7.63
N LEU A 45 -8.45 -6.59 6.62
CA LEU A 45 -8.34 -8.05 6.52
C LEU A 45 -6.91 -8.48 6.17
N ALA A 46 -6.31 -7.88 5.16
CA ALA A 46 -4.92 -8.18 4.76
C ALA A 46 -3.95 -7.96 5.93
N VAL A 47 -4.12 -6.87 6.69
CA VAL A 47 -3.36 -6.59 7.91
C VAL A 47 -3.49 -7.72 8.94
N LYS A 48 -4.70 -8.25 9.14
CA LYS A 48 -4.89 -9.35 10.08
C LYS A 48 -4.22 -10.64 9.60
N GLU A 49 -4.30 -10.93 8.31
CA GLU A 49 -3.69 -12.11 7.71
C GLU A 49 -2.17 -12.05 7.78
N ILE A 50 -1.57 -10.92 7.40
CA ILE A 50 -0.12 -10.69 7.49
C ILE A 50 0.34 -10.73 8.94
N ALA A 51 -0.41 -10.10 9.85
CA ALA A 51 -0.07 -10.12 11.27
C ALA A 51 -0.10 -11.54 11.85
N ALA A 52 -1.11 -12.34 11.48
CA ALA A 52 -1.20 -13.75 11.87
C ALA A 52 -0.06 -14.57 11.26
N HIS A 53 0.30 -14.34 10.00
CA HIS A 53 1.38 -15.03 9.31
C HIS A 53 2.75 -14.73 9.96
N CYS A 54 2.98 -13.48 10.35
CA CYS A 54 4.24 -13.06 10.97
C CYS A 54 4.25 -13.23 12.50
N GLY A 55 3.20 -13.79 13.10
CA GLY A 55 3.11 -14.00 14.55
C GLY A 55 3.05 -12.71 15.38
N MET A 56 2.52 -11.62 14.83
CA MET A 56 2.47 -10.30 15.45
C MET A 56 1.04 -9.78 15.65
N LEU A 57 0.87 -8.73 16.45
CA LEU A 57 -0.44 -8.16 16.68
C LEU A 57 -0.81 -7.18 15.56
N PRO A 58 -2.07 -7.14 15.09
CA PRO A 58 -2.50 -6.26 13.99
C PRO A 58 -2.17 -4.78 14.20
N HIS A 59 -2.17 -4.31 15.46
CA HIS A 59 -1.86 -2.91 15.76
C HIS A 59 -0.35 -2.59 15.64
N GLU A 60 0.53 -3.58 15.80
CA GLU A 60 1.96 -3.43 15.58
C GLU A 60 2.24 -3.32 14.08
N LEU A 61 1.59 -4.19 13.28
CA LEU A 61 1.65 -4.10 11.82
C LEU A 61 1.10 -2.77 11.30
N THR A 62 -0.04 -2.32 11.84
CA THR A 62 -0.64 -1.02 11.48
C THR A 62 0.32 0.15 11.77
N ARG A 63 1.12 0.08 12.85
CA ARG A 63 2.14 1.09 13.14
C ARG A 63 3.28 1.06 12.12
N ARG A 64 3.69 -0.14 11.68
CA ARG A 64 4.72 -0.33 10.64
C ARG A 64 4.23 0.12 9.25
N MET A 65 2.94 -0.05 8.97
CA MET A 65 2.28 0.45 7.75
C MET A 65 2.20 1.97 7.64
N ARG A 66 2.60 2.73 8.68
CA ARG A 66 2.90 4.17 8.51
C ARG A 66 4.16 4.42 7.68
N GLY A 67 4.66 3.40 6.99
CA GLY A 67 5.75 3.46 6.03
C GLY A 67 5.39 4.25 4.78
N ARG A 68 6.18 4.02 3.73
CA ARG A 68 6.12 4.80 2.49
C ARG A 68 4.94 4.31 1.66
N MET A 69 4.12 5.24 1.16
CA MET A 69 3.12 4.92 0.15
C MET A 69 3.57 5.50 -1.18
N PHE A 70 3.26 4.78 -2.25
CA PHE A 70 3.60 5.17 -3.60
C PHE A 70 2.37 5.06 -4.48
N TRP A 71 2.10 6.09 -5.26
CA TRP A 71 1.12 6.05 -6.33
C TRP A 71 1.85 5.73 -7.64
N GLN A 72 1.42 4.69 -8.33
CA GLN A 72 1.93 4.32 -9.63
C GLN A 72 1.05 4.96 -10.72
N GLU A 73 1.60 5.88 -11.50
CA GLU A 73 0.81 6.64 -12.48
C GLU A 73 0.27 5.77 -13.62
N ALA A 74 1.07 4.79 -14.09
CA ALA A 74 0.71 3.92 -15.22
C ALA A 74 -0.50 3.00 -14.97
N THR A 75 -0.62 2.46 -13.75
CA THR A 75 -1.72 1.57 -13.32
C THR A 75 -2.78 2.30 -12.52
N GLU A 76 -2.44 3.48 -12.01
CA GLU A 76 -3.21 4.25 -11.05
C GLU A 76 -3.44 3.52 -9.71
N ASP A 77 -2.56 2.58 -9.41
CA ASP A 77 -2.58 1.80 -8.18
C ASP A 77 -1.82 2.50 -7.06
N LEU A 78 -2.28 2.32 -5.83
CA LEU A 78 -1.62 2.80 -4.64
C LEU A 78 -0.95 1.64 -3.91
N MET A 79 0.35 1.75 -3.72
CA MET A 79 1.18 0.78 -3.05
C MET A 79 1.52 1.27 -1.65
N ILE A 80 1.30 0.44 -0.62
CA ILE A 80 1.78 0.70 0.74
C ILE A 80 2.93 -0.25 1.01
N VAL A 81 4.11 0.30 1.28
CA VAL A 81 5.34 -0.46 1.51
C VAL A 81 5.77 -0.34 2.96
N PHE A 82 6.01 -1.48 3.60
CA PHE A 82 6.50 -1.54 4.97
C PHE A 82 7.46 -2.72 5.18
N ALA A 83 8.48 -2.47 6.00
CA ALA A 83 9.43 -3.50 6.38
C ALA A 83 8.79 -4.47 7.38
N VAL A 84 9.05 -5.76 7.16
CA VAL A 84 8.75 -6.84 8.10
C VAL A 84 10.08 -7.50 8.50
N PRO A 85 10.74 -7.00 9.56
CA PRO A 85 12.03 -7.52 10.00
C PRO A 85 12.04 -9.03 10.25
N GLU A 86 10.92 -9.57 10.72
CA GLU A 86 10.73 -10.98 11.01
C GLU A 86 10.85 -11.88 9.76
N LEU A 87 10.63 -11.32 8.57
CA LEU A 87 10.80 -12.01 7.29
C LEU A 87 12.06 -11.56 6.54
N GLU A 88 12.84 -10.64 7.11
CA GLU A 88 13.97 -9.98 6.42
C GLU A 88 13.58 -9.46 5.02
N ALA A 89 12.32 -9.01 4.88
CA ALA A 89 11.72 -8.62 3.61
C ALA A 89 10.87 -7.36 3.77
N ASP A 90 10.70 -6.64 2.67
CA ASP A 90 9.70 -5.59 2.55
C ASP A 90 8.41 -6.20 1.99
N MET A 91 7.30 -5.80 2.58
CA MET A 91 5.98 -6.18 2.11
C MET A 91 5.31 -5.00 1.43
N MET A 92 4.49 -5.34 0.43
CA MET A 92 3.70 -4.38 -0.31
C MET A 92 2.23 -4.78 -0.35
N ILE A 93 1.36 -3.80 -0.12
CA ILE A 93 -0.08 -3.91 -0.34
C ILE A 93 -0.44 -3.03 -1.53
N GLU A 94 -1.03 -3.62 -2.57
CA GLU A 94 -1.47 -2.91 -3.76
C GLU A 94 -2.99 -2.65 -3.70
N ILE A 95 -3.37 -1.38 -3.86
CA ILE A 95 -4.74 -0.90 -3.75
C ILE A 95 -5.14 -0.32 -5.10
N PRO A 96 -6.05 -0.97 -5.84
CA PRO A 96 -6.45 -0.53 -7.17
C PRO A 96 -7.11 0.85 -7.19
N LYS A 97 -6.98 1.61 -8.30
CA LYS A 97 -7.58 2.96 -8.49
C LYS A 97 -9.03 3.11 -7.98
N GLY A 98 -9.88 2.09 -8.14
CA GLY A 98 -11.28 2.13 -7.70
C GLY A 98 -11.50 2.16 -6.18
N HIS A 99 -10.42 2.00 -5.39
CA HIS A 99 -10.49 1.81 -3.95
C HIS A 99 -9.93 3.00 -3.15
N TRP A 100 -9.27 3.94 -3.80
CA TRP A 100 -8.65 5.11 -3.18
C TRP A 100 -8.81 6.36 -4.05
N ARG A 101 -8.57 7.54 -3.46
CA ARG A 101 -8.50 8.82 -4.17
C ARG A 101 -7.66 9.82 -3.39
N PHE A 102 -7.10 10.83 -4.05
CA PHE A 102 -6.49 11.94 -3.34
C PHE A 102 -7.54 12.78 -2.61
N ARG A 103 -7.24 13.14 -1.36
CA ARG A 103 -8.08 14.03 -0.56
C ARG A 103 -8.08 15.42 -1.21
N GLY A 104 -9.28 15.93 -1.50
CA GLY A 104 -9.44 17.22 -2.18
C GLY A 104 -9.41 17.15 -3.71
N ALA A 105 -9.33 15.96 -4.32
CA ALA A 105 -9.54 15.79 -5.76
C ALA A 105 -10.97 16.13 -6.22
N ASP A 106 -11.93 16.27 -5.29
CA ASP A 106 -13.23 16.93 -5.52
C ASP A 106 -13.07 18.47 -5.55
N GLY A 107 -12.22 18.96 -6.46
CA GLY A 107 -11.87 20.37 -6.57
C GLY A 107 -11.77 20.93 -7.98
N ASP A 108 -11.94 20.12 -9.03
CA ASP A 108 -11.92 20.61 -10.42
C ASP A 108 -12.91 19.83 -11.30
N ALA A 109 -14.20 19.96 -10.98
CA ALA A 109 -15.29 19.59 -11.88
C ALA A 109 -16.55 20.36 -11.52
N SER A 110 -16.50 21.70 -11.55
CA SER A 110 -17.64 22.62 -11.80
C SER A 110 -17.19 24.08 -11.65
N GLN A 111 -16.76 24.70 -12.75
CA GLN A 111 -17.11 26.09 -13.08
C GLN A 111 -17.44 26.19 -14.57
#